data_AF-A0A7Y2BHH5-F1
#
_entry.id   AF-A0A7Y2BHH5-F1
#
_cell.length_a   1.000
_cell.length_b   1.000
_cell.length_c   1.000
_cell.angle_alpha   90.00
_cell.angle_beta   90.00
_cell.angle_gamma   90.00
#
_symmetry.space_group_name_H-M   'P 1'
#
loop_
_entity.id
_entity.type
_entity.pdbx_description
1 polymer ?
#
loop_
_entity_poly.entity_id
_entity_poly.type
_entity_poly.pdbx_seq_one_letter_code
_entity_poly.pdbx_strand_id
1 'polypeptide(L)'
;MRPLRKLLDKAEPLFEKGGRLESYQAIYEMLDTLFYSPPDVSRHAPHVRDAIDLKRVMGLVVVGVLPCALFGMWNTGHQANLAIEQLGLPAPSDWRGALMAAIGIGHDPQSVGAATFYGLLYFVPIYAVTLAAGGLWEVLFAGIRNHEVN
;
A
#
# COMPACT_ATOMS: atom_id res chain seq x y z
N MET A 1 -7.30 14.69 -21.65
CA MET A 1 -6.54 15.51 -20.69
C MET A 1 -7.28 15.51 -19.36
N ARG A 2 -6.75 14.80 -18.35
CA ARG A 2 -7.37 14.66 -17.03
C ARG A 2 -6.96 15.86 -16.15
N PRO A 3 -7.88 16.47 -15.37
CA PRO A 3 -7.58 17.66 -14.55
C PRO A 3 -6.46 17.42 -13.54
N LEU A 4 -6.35 16.19 -13.02
CA LEU A 4 -5.30 15.78 -12.09
C LEU A 4 -3.90 15.85 -12.74
N ARG A 5 -3.75 15.48 -14.01
CA ARG A 5 -2.46 15.53 -14.72
C ARG A 5 -1.96 16.96 -14.88
N LYS A 6 -2.85 17.90 -15.23
CA LYS A 6 -2.50 19.32 -15.34
C LYS A 6 -2.07 19.95 -14.01
N LEU A 7 -2.59 19.46 -12.88
CA LEU A 7 -2.20 19.92 -11.56
C LEU A 7 -0.81 19.43 -11.18
N LEU A 8 -0.51 18.16 -11.46
CA LEU A 8 0.80 17.57 -11.25
C LEU A 8 1.84 18.23 -12.17
N ASP A 9 1.62 18.28 -13.48
CA ASP A 9 2.55 18.92 -14.44
C ASP A 9 2.88 20.39 -14.08
N LYS A 10 1.96 21.10 -13.42
CA LYS A 10 2.18 22.49 -12.96
C LYS A 10 3.06 22.57 -11.70
N ALA A 11 3.03 21.53 -10.87
CA ALA A 11 3.83 21.43 -9.66
C ALA A 11 5.22 20.86 -9.93
N GLU A 12 5.38 20.00 -10.94
CA GLU A 12 6.62 19.33 -11.37
C GLU A 12 7.87 20.24 -11.41
N PRO A 13 7.85 21.47 -11.97
CA PRO A 13 9.03 22.33 -12.05
C PRO A 13 9.57 22.80 -10.69
N LEU A 14 8.77 22.69 -9.62
CA LEU A 14 9.20 23.03 -8.28
C LEU A 14 10.07 21.93 -7.65
N PHE A 15 9.94 20.70 -8.15
CA PHE A 15 10.57 19.49 -7.65
C PHE A 15 11.71 18.99 -8.55
N GLU A 16 11.79 19.45 -9.80
CA GLU A 16 12.93 19.21 -10.70
C GLU A 16 14.24 19.85 -10.21
N LYS A 17 15.38 19.40 -10.76
CA LYS A 17 16.73 19.90 -10.40
C LYS A 17 16.82 21.42 -10.57
N GLY A 18 17.13 22.14 -9.49
CA GLY A 18 17.13 23.61 -9.43
C GLY A 18 15.81 24.24 -8.96
N GLY A 19 14.78 23.45 -8.69
CA GLY A 19 13.53 23.87 -8.06
C GLY A 19 13.67 24.09 -6.55
N ARG A 20 12.77 24.89 -5.96
CA ARG A 20 12.81 25.21 -4.52
C ARG A 20 12.61 23.97 -3.62
N LEU A 21 12.01 22.90 -4.17
CA LEU A 21 11.68 21.67 -3.47
C LEU A 21 12.40 20.45 -4.07
N GLU A 22 13.57 20.65 -4.69
CA GLU A 22 14.41 19.58 -5.26
C GLU A 22 14.66 18.43 -4.26
N SER A 23 14.77 18.73 -2.96
CA SER A 23 14.92 17.71 -1.91
C SER A 23 13.73 16.74 -1.77
N TYR A 24 12.56 17.11 -2.30
CA TYR A 24 11.32 16.31 -2.26
C TYR A 24 10.98 15.70 -3.62
N GLN A 25 11.88 15.76 -4.59
CA GLN A 25 11.69 15.20 -5.94
C GLN A 25 11.22 13.74 -5.89
N ALA A 26 11.90 12.91 -5.09
CA ALA A 26 11.57 11.49 -4.95
C ALA A 26 10.13 11.23 -4.45
N ILE A 27 9.61 12.07 -3.55
CA ILE A 27 8.24 11.92 -3.02
C ILE A 27 7.22 12.36 -4.07
N TYR A 28 7.51 13.46 -4.78
CA TYR A 28 6.66 13.95 -5.86
C TYR A 28 6.59 12.93 -7.01
N GLU A 29 7.74 12.37 -7.41
CA GLU A 29 7.85 11.36 -8.46
C GLU A 29 7.12 10.06 -8.07
N MET A 30 7.25 9.59 -6.83
CA MET A 30 6.49 8.45 -6.31
C MET A 30 4.97 8.68 -6.44
N LEU A 31 4.50 9.90 -6.16
CA LEU A 31 3.08 10.24 -6.29
C LEU A 31 2.61 10.38 -7.74
N ASP A 32 3.40 10.99 -8.64
CA ASP A 32 3.03 11.07 -10.06
C ASP A 32 3.03 9.68 -10.70
N THR A 33 4.05 8.87 -10.40
CA THR A 33 4.19 7.52 -10.96
C THR A 33 3.21 6.48 -10.39
N LEU A 34 2.62 6.75 -9.21
CA LEU A 34 1.50 5.96 -8.69
C LEU A 34 0.25 6.07 -9.58
N PHE A 35 -0.02 7.25 -10.15
CA PHE A 35 -1.24 7.53 -10.92
C PHE A 35 -1.02 7.54 -12.43
N TYR A 36 0.20 7.84 -12.90
CA TYR A 36 0.53 8.01 -14.32
C TYR A 36 1.81 7.27 -14.70
N SER A 37 1.85 6.80 -15.95
CA SER A 37 3.08 6.23 -16.51
C SER A 37 4.06 7.36 -16.89
N PRO A 38 5.38 7.14 -16.75
CA PRO A 38 6.38 8.07 -17.24
C PRO A 38 6.21 8.32 -18.75
N PRO A 39 6.41 9.56 -19.23
CA PRO A 39 6.34 9.89 -20.65
C PRO A 39 7.60 9.48 -21.43
N ASP A 40 8.61 8.91 -20.78
CA ASP A 40 9.88 8.57 -21.42
C ASP A 40 9.72 7.50 -22.51
N VAL A 41 10.24 7.84 -23.69
CA VAL A 41 10.24 6.98 -24.88
C VAL A 41 11.67 6.70 -25.32
N SER A 42 11.88 5.56 -25.98
CA SER A 42 13.20 5.17 -26.49
C SER A 42 13.73 6.23 -27.48
N ARG A 43 14.79 6.96 -27.10
CA ARG A 43 15.42 7.98 -27.96
C ARG A 43 16.25 7.37 -29.10
N HIS A 44 16.77 6.15 -28.91
CA HIS A 44 17.59 5.41 -29.87
C HIS A 44 16.99 4.03 -30.14
N ALA A 45 17.38 3.38 -31.25
CA ALA A 45 16.95 2.03 -31.57
C ALA A 45 17.61 1.01 -30.61
N PRO A 46 16.85 0.33 -29.72
CA PRO A 46 17.40 -0.72 -28.88
C PRO A 46 17.60 -2.01 -29.69
N HIS A 47 18.44 -2.90 -29.19
CA HIS A 47 18.68 -4.22 -29.80
C HIS A 47 17.39 -5.07 -29.89
N VAL A 48 16.51 -4.96 -28.87
CA VAL A 48 15.17 -5.57 -28.82
C VAL A 48 14.23 -4.58 -28.14
N ARG A 49 12.98 -4.50 -28.62
CA ARG A 49 11.90 -3.73 -27.99
C ARG A 49 10.96 -4.69 -27.27
N ASP A 50 10.79 -4.51 -25.96
CA ASP A 50 9.79 -5.20 -25.16
C ASP A 50 8.53 -4.33 -25.02
N ALA A 51 7.37 -4.97 -24.94
CA ALA A 51 6.08 -4.33 -24.67
C ALA A 51 5.73 -4.33 -23.16
N ILE A 52 6.54 -4.98 -22.32
CA ILE A 52 6.30 -5.06 -20.88
C ILE A 52 6.57 -3.71 -20.20
N ASP A 53 5.60 -3.26 -19.41
CA ASP A 53 5.74 -2.09 -18.54
C ASP A 53 5.91 -2.60 -17.10
N LEU A 54 7.10 -2.41 -16.53
CA LEU A 54 7.46 -2.95 -15.21
C LEU A 54 6.52 -2.46 -14.10
N LYS A 55 6.13 -1.17 -14.14
CA LYS A 55 5.22 -0.59 -13.14
C LYS A 55 3.82 -1.20 -13.25
N ARG A 56 3.34 -1.46 -14.47
CA ARG A 56 2.06 -2.16 -14.71
C ARG A 56 2.09 -3.60 -14.22
N VAL A 57 3.20 -4.33 -14.46
CA VAL A 57 3.35 -5.70 -13.96
C VAL A 57 3.32 -5.71 -12.43
N MET A 58 4.01 -4.77 -11.78
CA MET A 58 3.99 -4.63 -10.32
C MET A 58 2.57 -4.38 -9.79
N GLY A 59 1.80 -3.49 -10.43
CA GLY A 59 0.40 -3.26 -10.09
C GLY A 59 -0.49 -4.49 -10.29
N LEU A 60 -0.26 -5.27 -11.37
CA LEU A 60 -1.00 -6.51 -11.61
C LEU A 60 -0.74 -7.55 -10.51
N VAL A 61 0.51 -7.66 -10.03
CA VAL A 61 0.87 -8.56 -8.93
C VAL A 61 0.13 -8.15 -7.64
N VAL A 62 0.07 -6.86 -7.32
CA VAL A 62 -0.70 -6.36 -6.16
C VAL A 62 -2.17 -6.76 -6.27
N VAL A 63 -2.79 -6.54 -7.44
CA VAL A 63 -4.19 -6.94 -7.69
C VAL A 63 -4.36 -8.45 -7.58
N GLY A 64 -3.40 -9.24 -8.07
CA GLY A 64 -3.42 -10.70 -7.98
C GLY A 64 -3.30 -11.25 -6.55
N VAL A 65 -2.65 -10.51 -5.64
CA VAL A 65 -2.52 -10.89 -4.22
C VAL A 65 -3.76 -10.49 -3.40
N LEU A 66 -4.57 -9.52 -3.85
CA LEU A 66 -5.75 -9.05 -3.10
C LEU A 66 -6.71 -10.17 -2.67
N PRO A 67 -7.10 -11.15 -3.53
CA PRO A 67 -7.97 -12.24 -3.11
C PRO A 67 -7.37 -13.09 -1.99
N CYS A 68 -6.06 -13.37 -2.06
CA CYS A 68 -5.35 -14.11 -1.03
C CYS A 68 -5.25 -13.32 0.28
N ALA A 69 -5.01 -12.01 0.19
CA ALA A 69 -4.98 -11.13 1.36
C ALA A 69 -6.35 -11.06 2.06
N LEU A 70 -7.44 -10.92 1.29
CA LEU A 70 -8.81 -10.92 1.81
C LEU A 70 -9.15 -12.24 2.50
N PHE A 71 -8.81 -13.37 1.89
CA PHE A 71 -8.99 -14.68 2.50
C PHE A 71 -8.17 -14.83 3.78
N GLY A 72 -6.92 -14.38 3.79
CA GLY A 72 -6.05 -14.38 4.97
C GLY A 72 -6.66 -13.59 6.12
N MET A 73 -7.15 -12.37 5.85
CA MET A 73 -7.81 -11.54 6.87
C MET A 73 -9.05 -12.23 7.43
N TRP A 74 -9.92 -12.77 6.58
CA TRP A 74 -11.08 -13.52 7.05
C TRP A 74 -10.69 -14.73 7.90
N ASN A 75 -9.74 -15.55 7.42
CA ASN A 75 -9.33 -16.77 8.11
C ASN A 75 -8.71 -16.48 9.47
N THR A 76 -7.82 -15.49 9.57
CA THR A 76 -7.21 -15.10 10.85
C THR A 76 -8.25 -14.64 11.86
N GLY A 77 -9.20 -13.81 11.46
CA GLY A 77 -10.24 -13.34 12.38
C GLY A 77 -11.27 -14.42 12.73
N HIS A 78 -11.61 -15.31 11.78
CA HIS A 78 -12.49 -16.45 12.04
C HIS A 78 -11.88 -17.39 13.09
N GLN A 79 -10.60 -17.77 12.93
CA GLN A 79 -9.91 -18.61 13.91
C GLN A 79 -9.78 -17.92 15.28
N ALA A 80 -9.57 -16.61 15.30
CA ALA A 80 -9.48 -15.87 16.55
C ALA A 80 -10.82 -15.82 17.29
N ASN A 81 -11.94 -15.58 16.58
CA ASN A 81 -13.28 -15.62 17.18
C ASN A 81 -13.64 -17.04 17.64
N LEU A 82 -13.32 -18.06 16.84
CA LEU A 82 -13.57 -19.46 17.18
C LEU A 82 -12.81 -19.89 18.45
N ALA A 83 -11.57 -19.42 18.62
CA ALA A 83 -10.81 -19.65 19.85
C ALA A 83 -11.43 -18.95 21.06
N ILE A 84 -11.94 -17.73 20.92
CA ILE A 84 -12.61 -16.99 22.00
C ILE A 84 -13.86 -17.75 22.47
N GLU A 85 -14.68 -18.23 21.52
CA GLU A 85 -15.89 -18.99 21.82
C GLU A 85 -15.57 -20.35 22.48
N GLN A 86 -14.67 -21.14 21.88
CA GLN A 86 -14.36 -22.50 22.36
C GLN A 86 -13.68 -22.52 23.73
N LEU A 87 -12.83 -21.53 24.02
CA LEU A 87 -12.11 -21.43 25.29
C LEU A 87 -12.93 -20.68 26.36
N GLY A 88 -14.11 -20.15 26.01
CA GLY A 88 -14.94 -19.36 26.92
C GLY A 88 -14.23 -18.11 27.43
N LEU A 89 -13.32 -17.54 26.63
CA LEU A 89 -12.54 -16.38 27.03
C LEU A 89 -13.42 -15.12 27.01
N PRO A 90 -13.22 -14.18 27.94
CA PRO A 90 -13.83 -12.87 27.82
C PRO A 90 -13.35 -12.17 26.54
N ALA A 91 -14.15 -11.21 26.05
CA ALA A 91 -13.75 -10.39 24.91
C ALA A 91 -12.34 -9.80 25.16
N PRO A 92 -11.44 -9.83 24.16
CA PRO A 92 -10.07 -9.36 24.32
C PRO A 92 -10.02 -7.93 24.87
N SER A 93 -9.25 -7.70 25.92
CA SER A 93 -9.06 -6.36 26.51
C SER A 93 -8.04 -5.49 25.75
N ASP A 94 -7.45 -6.03 24.68
CA ASP A 94 -6.54 -5.31 23.80
C ASP A 94 -7.23 -4.16 23.06
N TRP A 95 -6.43 -3.23 22.54
CA TRP A 95 -6.92 -2.12 21.71
C TRP A 95 -7.80 -2.59 20.53
N ARG A 96 -7.58 -3.81 20.02
CA ARG A 96 -8.41 -4.42 18.97
C ARG A 96 -9.81 -4.74 19.47
N GLY A 97 -9.92 -5.35 20.65
CA GLY A 97 -11.21 -5.64 21.28
C GLY A 97 -11.93 -4.36 21.72
N ALA A 98 -11.19 -3.36 22.22
CA ALA A 98 -11.75 -2.04 22.52
C ALA A 98 -12.35 -1.37 21.27
N LEU A 99 -11.68 -1.47 20.11
CA LEU A 99 -12.14 -0.91 18.85
C LEU A 99 -13.33 -1.69 18.27
N MET A 100 -13.33 -3.02 18.38
CA MET A 100 -14.49 -3.86 18.04
C MET A 100 -15.73 -3.50 18.87
N ALA A 101 -15.54 -3.34 20.19
CA ALA A 101 -16.60 -2.94 21.11
C ALA A 101 -17.12 -1.53 20.84
N ALA A 102 -16.22 -0.57 20.54
CA ALA A 102 -16.61 0.81 20.20
C ALA A 102 -17.46 0.89 18.93
N ILE A 103 -17.22 0.00 17.95
CA ILE A 103 -17.99 -0.06 16.70
C ILE A 103 -19.25 -0.95 16.86
N GLY A 104 -19.41 -1.65 17.98
CA GLY A 104 -20.55 -2.52 18.26
C GLY A 104 -20.50 -3.85 17.48
N ILE A 105 -19.32 -4.28 17.03
CA ILE A 105 -19.14 -5.55 16.32
C ILE A 105 -18.77 -6.64 17.34
N GLY A 106 -19.59 -7.69 17.44
CA GLY A 106 -19.35 -8.83 18.32
C GLY A 106 -18.30 -9.83 17.78
N HIS A 107 -17.99 -10.84 18.59
CA HIS A 107 -16.98 -11.88 18.29
C HIS A 107 -17.58 -13.20 17.76
N ASP A 108 -18.67 -13.14 17.00
CA ASP A 108 -19.31 -14.33 16.42
C ASP A 108 -18.44 -14.91 15.27
N PRO A 109 -18.02 -16.20 15.33
CA PRO A 109 -17.26 -16.83 14.24
C PRO A 109 -18.05 -17.01 12.95
N GLN A 110 -19.38 -17.08 13.00
CA GLN A 110 -20.24 -17.27 11.82
C GLN A 110 -20.40 -15.98 11.00
N SER A 111 -20.16 -14.83 11.63
CA SER A 111 -20.22 -13.54 10.94
C SER A 111 -18.96 -13.30 10.12
N VAL A 112 -19.06 -13.52 8.80
CA VAL A 112 -17.97 -13.28 7.84
C VAL A 112 -17.45 -11.83 7.94
N GLY A 113 -18.35 -10.86 8.10
CA GLY A 113 -17.97 -9.44 8.22
C GLY A 113 -17.20 -9.14 9.51
N ALA A 114 -17.67 -9.64 10.66
CA ALA A 114 -17.00 -9.44 11.94
C ALA A 114 -15.63 -10.14 11.98
N ALA A 115 -15.56 -11.38 11.46
CA ALA A 115 -14.31 -12.12 11.31
C ALA A 115 -13.32 -11.38 10.41
N THR A 116 -13.76 -10.89 9.24
CA THR A 116 -12.88 -10.18 8.30
C THR A 116 -12.35 -8.88 8.90
N PHE A 117 -13.22 -8.11 9.56
CA PHE A 117 -12.83 -6.86 10.21
C PHE A 117 -11.86 -7.11 11.38
N TYR A 118 -12.09 -8.17 12.18
CA TYR A 118 -11.17 -8.50 13.26
C TYR A 118 -9.78 -8.90 12.73
N GLY A 119 -9.71 -9.69 11.65
CA GLY A 119 -8.46 -9.99 10.97
C GLY A 119 -7.79 -8.78 10.30
N LEU A 120 -8.57 -7.83 9.79
CA LEU A 120 -8.06 -6.55 9.28
C LEU A 120 -7.28 -5.77 10.36
N LEU A 121 -7.74 -5.80 11.62
CA LEU A 121 -7.05 -5.16 12.75
C LEU A 121 -5.70 -5.82 13.09
N TYR A 122 -5.46 -7.06 12.65
CA TYR A 122 -4.14 -7.69 12.70
C TYR A 122 -3.30 -7.31 11.48
N PHE A 123 -3.88 -7.32 10.29
CA PHE A 123 -3.18 -7.09 9.03
C PHE A 123 -2.70 -5.64 8.86
N VAL A 124 -3.57 -4.65 9.08
CA VAL A 124 -3.29 -3.24 8.77
C VAL A 124 -2.06 -2.69 9.51
N PRO A 125 -1.90 -2.89 10.84
CA PRO A 125 -0.71 -2.41 11.54
C PRO A 125 0.59 -3.01 11.00
N ILE A 126 0.59 -4.31 10.69
CA ILE A 126 1.75 -5.01 10.13
C ILE A 126 2.08 -4.43 8.76
N TYR A 127 1.08 -4.35 7.89
CA TYR A 127 1.24 -3.82 6.54
C TYR A 127 1.74 -2.37 6.54
N ALA A 128 1.17 -1.52 7.39
CA ALA A 128 1.58 -0.13 7.55
C ALA A 128 3.05 0.00 8.00
N VAL A 129 3.48 -0.80 8.99
CA VAL A 129 4.89 -0.79 9.44
C VAL A 129 5.82 -1.28 8.35
N THR A 130 5.44 -2.33 7.59
CA THR A 130 6.28 -2.83 6.49
C THR A 130 6.46 -1.81 5.37
N LEU A 131 5.38 -1.13 4.96
CA LEU A 131 5.46 -0.08 3.94
C LEU A 131 6.23 1.14 4.43
N ALA A 132 6.00 1.57 5.67
CA ALA A 132 6.69 2.73 6.24
C ALA A 132 8.20 2.47 6.37
N ALA A 133 8.61 1.31 6.90
CA ALA A 133 10.01 0.96 7.01
C ALA A 133 10.67 0.78 5.63
N GLY A 134 10.01 0.07 4.71
CA GLY A 134 10.50 -0.13 3.34
C GLY A 134 10.67 1.18 2.59
N GLY A 135 9.61 1.98 2.51
CA GLY A 135 9.62 3.27 1.83
C GLY A 135 10.57 4.29 2.45
N LEU A 136 10.71 4.31 3.79
CA LEU A 136 11.68 5.19 4.44
C LEU A 136 13.12 4.88 4.01
N TRP A 137 13.50 3.61 4.06
CA TRP A 137 14.86 3.21 3.68
C TRP A 137 15.10 3.36 2.19
N GLU A 138 14.11 3.04 1.35
CA GLU A 138 14.20 3.20 -0.09
C GLU A 138 14.39 4.66 -0.48
N VAL A 139 13.54 5.57 0.01
CA VAL A 139 13.66 7.01 -0.26
C VAL A 139 14.98 7.56 0.27
N LEU A 140 15.44 7.11 1.45
CA LEU A 140 16.71 7.54 2.02
C LEU A 140 17.90 7.12 1.13
N PHE A 141 17.94 5.86 0.69
CA PHE A 141 19.04 5.39 -0.17
C PHE A 141 18.95 5.97 -1.59
N ALA A 142 17.74 6.16 -2.12
CA ALA A 142 17.50 6.85 -3.39
C ALA A 142 18.04 8.28 -3.36
N GLY A 143 17.71 9.03 -2.30
CA GLY A 143 18.21 10.39 -2.08
C GLY A 143 19.74 10.46 -1.94
N ILE A 144 20.37 9.54 -1.19
CA ILE A 144 21.84 9.51 -1.04
C ILE A 144 22.53 9.17 -2.36
N ARG A 145 21.97 8.25 -3.15
CA ARG A 145 22.59 7.76 -4.39
C ARG A 145 22.13 8.48 -5.64
N ASN A 146 21.24 9.47 -5.52
CA ASN A 146 20.65 10.22 -6.64
C ASN A 146 20.09 9.32 -7.76
N HIS A 147 19.30 8.31 -7.39
CA HIS A 147 18.51 7.51 -8.35
C HIS A 147 17.03 7.60 -8.02
N GLU A 148 16.20 7.34 -9.04
CA GLU A 148 14.74 7.34 -8.95
C GLU A 148 14.24 6.25 -7.99
N VAL A 149 13.12 6.53 -7.32
CA VAL A 149 12.40 5.56 -6.47
C VAL A 149 11.46 4.76 -7.39
N ASN A 150 11.52 3.43 -7.33
CA ASN A 150 10.81 2.55 -8.26
C ASN A 150 9.68 1.77 -7.62
#